data_AF-A0A957RAU6-F1
#
_entry.id   AF-A0A957RAU6-F1
#
_cell.length_a   1.000
_cell.length_b   1.000
_cell.length_c   1.000
_cell.angle_alpha   90.00
_cell.angle_beta   90.00
_cell.angle_gamma   90.00
#
_symmetry.space_group_name_H-M   'P 1'
#
loop_
_entity.id
_entity.type
_entity.pdbx_description
1 polymer ?
#
loop_
_entity_poly.entity_id
_entity_poly.type
_entity_poly.pdbx_seq_one_letter_code
_entity_poly.pdbx_strand_id
1 'polypeptide(L)'
;MAEQIIVSPERLQAISKQMTARGEVHQQNLAVLRSELSSLLGRWKGDAANAHNSEMEQVVFPAFQRLIDALNHGAQVVQATMQNFDEAQIEGEKPLKQLSEVVPAEYKSASQNGAAGSSTGQVQTGSV
;
A
#
# COMPACT_ATOMS: atom_id res chain seq x y z
N MET A 1 -21.19 10.87 -7.49
CA MET A 1 -20.26 10.08 -8.32
C MET A 1 -19.11 9.72 -7.40
N ALA A 2 -18.93 8.43 -7.09
CA ALA A 2 -17.82 8.01 -6.24
C ALA A 2 -16.54 8.14 -7.05
N GLU A 3 -15.60 8.95 -6.57
CA GLU A 3 -14.28 9.10 -7.18
C GLU A 3 -13.57 7.75 -7.06
N GLN A 4 -13.36 7.08 -8.19
CA GLN A 4 -12.73 5.76 -8.21
C GLN A 4 -11.23 5.96 -8.07
N ILE A 5 -10.74 5.94 -6.83
CA ILE A 5 -9.31 6.02 -6.55
C ILE A 5 -8.69 4.68 -6.94
N ILE A 6 -8.08 4.61 -8.12
CA ILE A 6 -7.27 3.47 -8.55
C ILE A 6 -5.94 3.53 -7.79
N VAL A 7 -5.95 3.02 -6.57
CA VAL A 7 -4.74 2.84 -5.77
C VAL A 7 -4.10 1.52 -6.18
N SER A 8 -2.88 1.57 -6.73
CA SER A 8 -2.10 0.34 -6.96
C SER A 8 -1.36 -0.03 -5.65
N PRO A 9 -1.66 -1.17 -5.01
CA PRO A 9 -1.07 -1.56 -3.73
C PRO A 9 0.47 -1.59 -3.76
N GLU A 10 1.04 -2.03 -4.88
CA GLU A 10 2.48 -2.12 -5.11
C GLU A 10 3.18 -0.75 -5.01
N ARG A 11 2.56 0.30 -5.55
CA ARG A 11 3.11 1.66 -5.46
C ARG A 11 3.04 2.21 -4.04
N LEU A 12 1.95 1.97 -3.31
CA LEU A 12 1.86 2.37 -1.91
C LEU A 12 2.91 1.64 -1.06
N GLN A 13 3.11 0.35 -1.30
CA GLN A 13 4.14 -0.42 -0.63
C GLN A 13 5.54 0.13 -0.93
N ALA A 14 5.83 0.48 -2.18
CA ALA A 14 7.10 1.09 -2.58
C ALA A 14 7.32 2.45 -1.90
N ILE A 15 6.28 3.30 -1.83
CA ILE A 15 6.34 4.60 -1.17
C ILE A 15 6.61 4.44 0.33
N SER A 16 5.88 3.53 1.00
CA SER A 16 6.08 3.25 2.43
C SER A 16 7.53 2.83 2.71
N LYS A 17 8.06 1.86 1.93
CA LYS A 17 9.45 1.42 2.04
C LYS A 17 10.45 2.55 1.81
N GLN A 18 10.20 3.40 0.82
CA GLN A 18 11.08 4.54 0.53
C GLN A 18 11.08 5.57 1.67
N MET A 19 9.93 5.85 2.28
CA MET A 19 9.82 6.76 3.41
C MET A 19 10.60 6.23 4.62
N THR A 20 10.43 4.94 4.97
CA THR A 20 11.18 4.30 6.05
C THR A 20 12.69 4.34 5.79
N ALA A 21 13.14 3.97 4.59
CA ALA A 21 14.56 4.00 4.23
C ALA A 21 15.15 5.42 4.32
N ARG A 22 14.40 6.44 3.91
CA ARG A 22 14.83 7.85 4.08
C ARG A 22 14.90 8.24 5.55
N GLY A 23 13.95 7.81 6.38
CA GLY A 23 13.97 8.04 7.83
C GLY A 23 15.24 7.48 8.47
N GLU A 24 15.59 6.25 8.13
CA GLU A 24 16.82 5.59 8.61
C GLU A 24 18.09 6.33 8.19
N VAL A 25 18.19 6.75 6.92
CA VAL A 25 19.32 7.54 6.42
C VAL A 25 19.45 8.86 7.19
N HIS A 26 18.34 9.57 7.41
CA HIS A 26 18.36 10.81 8.18
C HIS A 26 18.73 10.59 9.64
N GLN A 27 18.36 9.46 10.23
CA GLN A 27 18.73 9.10 11.59
C GLN A 27 20.23 8.81 11.73
N GLN A 28 20.83 8.14 10.74
CA GLN A 28 22.28 7.95 10.67
C GLN A 28 23.01 9.29 10.51
N ASN A 29 22.53 10.16 9.60
CA ASN A 29 23.10 11.48 9.39
C ASN A 29 23.03 12.35 10.65
N LEU A 30 21.93 12.27 11.41
CA LEU A 30 21.78 12.99 12.67
C LEU A 30 22.81 12.52 13.71
N ALA A 31 23.05 11.20 13.80
CA ALA A 31 24.06 10.66 14.71
C ALA A 31 25.48 11.12 14.33
N VAL A 32 25.83 11.10 13.04
CA VAL A 32 27.11 11.61 12.53
C VAL A 32 27.25 13.10 12.85
N LEU A 33 26.23 13.91 12.56
CA LEU A 33 26.27 15.35 12.79
C LEU A 33 26.46 15.70 14.27
N ARG A 34 25.82 14.96 15.17
CA ARG A 34 26.05 15.11 16.63
C ARG A 34 27.48 14.78 17.04
N SER A 35 28.03 13.70 16.49
CA SER A 35 29.42 13.31 16.75
C SER A 35 30.40 14.38 16.28
N GLU A 36 30.20 14.90 15.06
CA GLU A 36 31.05 15.96 14.49
C GLU A 36 30.94 17.27 15.29
N LEU A 37 29.73 17.68 15.69
CA LEU A 37 29.54 18.85 16.54
C LEU A 37 30.27 18.70 17.88
N SER A 38 30.17 17.52 18.51
CA SER A 38 30.87 17.25 19.77
C SER A 38 32.40 17.33 19.60
N SER A 39 32.94 16.79 18.51
CA SER A 39 34.37 16.89 18.18
C SER A 39 34.80 18.35 17.97
N LEU A 40 33.99 19.12 17.24
CA LEU A 40 34.23 20.53 16.96
C LEU A 40 34.23 21.38 18.23
N LEU A 41 33.27 21.17 19.14
CA LEU A 41 33.18 21.91 20.40
C LEU A 41 34.34 21.64 21.36
N GLY A 42 35.06 20.54 21.19
CA GLY A 42 36.31 20.30 21.93
C GLY A 42 37.40 21.32 21.59
N ARG A 43 37.41 21.83 20.35
CA ARG A 43 38.49 22.67 19.81
C ARG A 43 38.05 24.11 19.54
N TRP A 44 36.78 24.32 19.20
CA TRP A 44 36.20 25.61 18.91
C TRP A 44 35.47 26.16 20.13
N LYS A 45 35.97 27.27 20.68
CA LYS A 45 35.47 27.92 21.90
C LYS A 45 35.22 29.40 21.66
N GLY A 46 34.37 29.98 22.50
CA GLY A 46 34.00 31.40 22.46
C GLY A 46 32.53 31.61 22.09
N ASP A 47 32.10 32.87 22.06
CA ASP A 47 30.69 33.23 21.93
C ASP A 47 30.06 32.73 20.62
N ALA A 48 30.81 32.79 19.51
CA ALA A 48 30.36 32.26 18.23
C ALA A 48 30.16 30.74 18.26
N ALA A 49 31.06 30.00 18.92
CA ALA A 49 30.92 28.56 19.08
C ALA A 49 29.71 28.20 19.95
N ASN A 50 29.46 28.97 21.01
CA ASN A 50 28.30 28.80 21.88
C ASN A 50 26.99 29.10 21.13
N ALA A 51 26.94 30.17 20.34
CA ALA A 51 25.78 30.53 19.53
C ALA A 51 25.47 29.44 18.49
N HIS A 52 26.49 28.96 17.77
CA HIS A 52 26.32 27.87 16.81
C HIS A 52 25.84 26.58 17.49
N ASN A 53 26.43 26.19 18.62
CA ASN A 53 25.97 25.02 19.37
C ASN A 53 24.51 25.16 19.81
N SER A 54 24.14 26.34 20.30
CA SER A 54 22.77 26.63 20.72
C SER A 54 21.80 26.48 19.55
N GLU A 55 22.15 26.98 18.36
CA GLU A 55 21.33 26.82 17.16
C GLU A 55 21.20 25.34 16.74
N MET A 56 22.30 24.60 16.80
CA MET A 56 22.30 23.17 16.49
C MET A 56 21.37 22.37 17.42
N GLU A 57 21.45 22.62 18.73
CA GLU A 57 20.66 21.91 19.75
C GLU A 57 19.19 22.34 19.77
N GLN A 58 18.89 23.62 19.57
CA GLN A 58 17.53 24.16 19.71
C GLN A 58 16.73 24.12 18.42
N VAL A 59 17.38 24.20 17.27
CA VAL A 59 16.71 24.34 15.97
C VAL A 59 17.01 23.16 15.07
N VAL A 60 18.30 22.88 14.81
CA VAL A 60 18.70 21.93 13.77
C VAL A 60 18.37 20.49 14.16
N PHE A 61 18.84 20.00 15.31
CA PHE A 61 18.57 18.62 15.74
C PHE A 61 17.07 18.35 15.94
N PRO A 62 16.28 19.25 16.58
CA PRO A 62 14.85 19.06 16.68
C PRO A 62 14.13 19.10 15.33
N ALA A 63 14.62 19.87 14.35
CA ALA A 63 14.06 19.85 12.99
C ALA A 63 14.35 18.51 12.28
N PHE A 64 15.56 17.97 12.40
CA PHE A 64 15.90 16.65 11.88
C PHE A 64 15.04 15.55 12.51
N GLN A 65 14.84 15.58 13.83
CA GLN A 65 14.00 14.60 14.51
C GLN A 65 12.55 14.67 14.00
N ARG A 66 11.98 15.88 13.87
CA ARG A 66 10.64 16.07 13.30
C ARG A 66 10.52 15.55 11.86
N LEU A 67 11.57 15.70 11.05
CA LEU A 67 11.59 15.15 9.69
C LEU A 67 11.58 13.62 9.70
N ILE A 68 12.40 12.99 10.55
CA ILE A 68 12.45 11.53 10.71
C ILE A 68 11.07 11.02 11.17
N ASP A 69 10.49 11.66 12.18
CA ASP A 69 9.17 11.31 12.71
C ASP A 69 8.08 11.45 11.63
N ALA A 70 8.12 12.52 10.83
CA ALA A 70 7.18 12.73 9.73
C ALA A 70 7.30 11.66 8.64
N LEU A 71 8.52 11.24 8.29
CA LEU A 71 8.75 10.15 7.33
C LEU A 71 8.21 8.82 7.84
N ASN A 72 8.47 8.50 9.11
CA ASN A 72 7.98 7.28 9.74
C ASN A 72 6.45 7.28 9.86
N HIS A 73 5.86 8.41 10.26
CA HIS A 73 4.42 8.57 10.33
C HIS A 73 3.77 8.48 8.95
N GLY A 74 4.38 9.09 7.93
CA GLY A 74 3.93 8.96 6.54
C GLY A 74 3.92 7.50 6.07
N ALA A 75 4.97 6.74 6.37
CA ALA A 75 5.06 5.32 6.04
C ALA A 75 3.94 4.49 6.71
N GLN A 76 3.61 4.81 7.97
CA GLN A 76 2.52 4.17 8.73
C GLN A 76 1.15 4.48 8.14
N VAL A 77 0.88 5.75 7.79
CA VAL A 77 -0.39 6.16 7.17
C VAL A 77 -0.59 5.45 5.84
N VAL A 78 0.47 5.32 5.03
CA VAL A 78 0.40 4.58 3.76
C VAL A 78 0.08 3.10 3.99
N GLN A 79 0.70 2.45 5.00
CA GLN A 79 0.39 1.06 5.34
C GLN A 79 -1.05 0.88 5.84
N ALA A 80 -1.52 1.76 6.71
CA ALA A 80 -2.90 1.75 7.20
C ALA A 80 -3.89 1.96 6.05
N THR A 81 -3.56 2.83 5.10
CA THR A 81 -4.37 3.03 3.89
C THR A 81 -4.48 1.75 3.08
N MET A 82 -3.37 1.03 2.86
CA MET A 82 -3.40 -0.26 2.14
C MET A 82 -4.30 -1.28 2.85
N GLN A 83 -4.17 -1.42 4.18
CA GLN A 83 -4.99 -2.34 4.96
C GLN A 83 -6.48 -2.01 4.84
N ASN A 84 -6.85 -0.72 4.93
CA ASN A 84 -8.24 -0.29 4.76
C ASN A 84 -8.79 -0.61 3.37
N PHE A 85 -7.97 -0.50 2.31
CA PHE A 85 -8.38 -0.89 0.96
C PHE A 85 -8.59 -2.41 0.83
N ASP A 86 -7.68 -3.22 1.38
CA ASP A 86 -7.80 -4.67 1.37
C ASP A 86 -9.06 -5.13 2.14
N GLU A 87 -9.31 -4.56 3.32
CA GLU A 87 -10.51 -4.82 4.11
C GLU A 87 -11.79 -4.41 3.38
N ALA A 88 -11.82 -3.22 2.78
CA ALA A 88 -12.96 -2.75 2.01
C ALA A 88 -13.23 -3.64 0.78
N GLN A 89 -12.19 -4.16 0.13
CA GLN A 89 -12.35 -5.10 -0.98
C GLN A 89 -12.96 -6.42 -0.50
N ILE A 90 -12.46 -6.99 0.60
CA ILE A 90 -13.00 -8.23 1.18
C ILE A 90 -14.47 -8.04 1.57
N GLU A 91 -14.80 -6.92 2.23
CA GLU A 91 -16.17 -6.58 2.64
C GLU A 91 -17.10 -6.39 1.43
N GLY A 92 -16.65 -5.69 0.38
CA GLY A 92 -17.41 -5.47 -0.84
C GLY A 92 -17.67 -6.76 -1.65
N GLU A 93 -16.77 -7.76 -1.55
CA GLU A 93 -16.95 -9.06 -2.20
C GLU A 93 -17.94 -9.99 -1.48
N LYS A 94 -18.18 -9.80 -0.17
CA LYS A 94 -19.12 -10.64 0.62
C LYS A 94 -20.52 -10.74 0.00
N PRO A 95 -21.22 -9.64 -0.35
CA PRO A 95 -22.56 -9.72 -0.92
C PRO A 95 -22.59 -10.41 -2.29
N LEU A 96 -21.53 -10.27 -3.11
CA LEU A 96 -21.42 -10.95 -4.41
C LEU A 96 -21.20 -12.46 -4.24
N LYS A 97 -20.38 -12.87 -3.26
CA LYS A 97 -20.19 -14.30 -2.93
C LYS A 97 -21.48 -14.90 -2.39
N GLN A 98 -22.20 -14.20 -1.51
CA GLN A 98 -23.51 -14.63 -1.00
C GLN A 98 -24.55 -14.77 -2.13
N LEU A 99 -24.61 -13.84 -3.08
CA LEU A 99 -25.47 -13.94 -4.26
C LEU A 99 -25.14 -15.15 -5.14
N SER A 100 -23.86 -15.50 -5.29
CA SER A 100 -23.42 -16.68 -6.04
C SER A 100 -23.77 -18.01 -5.35
N GLU A 101 -23.85 -18.02 -4.02
CA GLU A 101 -24.27 -19.18 -3.21
C GLU A 101 -25.80 -19.32 -3.15
N VAL A 102 -26.55 -18.22 -3.25
CA VAL A 102 -28.02 -18.19 -3.23
C VAL A 102 -28.64 -18.54 -4.59
N VAL A 103 -27.86 -18.70 -5.66
CA VAL A 103 -28.40 -19.25 -6.93
C VAL A 103 -28.82 -20.71 -6.69
N PRO A 104 -30.13 -21.04 -6.76
CA PRO A 104 -30.60 -22.40 -6.51
C PRO A 104 -29.97 -23.37 -7.51
N ALA A 105 -29.62 -24.56 -7.02
CA ALA A 105 -29.07 -25.66 -7.82
C ALA A 105 -29.96 -26.08 -9.02
N GLU A 106 -31.18 -25.57 -9.12
CA GLU A 106 -32.12 -25.80 -10.22
C GLU A 106 -31.69 -25.21 -11.57
N TYR A 107 -30.77 -24.23 -11.61
CA TYR A 107 -30.29 -23.67 -12.89
C TYR A 107 -29.06 -24.37 -13.48
N LYS A 108 -28.36 -25.23 -12.71
CA LYS A 108 -27.18 -25.97 -13.24
C LYS A 108 -27.56 -27.17 -14.12
N SER A 109 -28.78 -27.70 -14.01
CA SER A 109 -29.26 -28.84 -14.81
C SER A 109 -29.87 -28.44 -16.16
N ALA A 110 -30.21 -27.17 -16.37
CA ALA A 110 -30.77 -26.70 -17.65
C ALA A 110 -29.71 -26.54 -18.77
N SER A 111 -28.43 -26.38 -18.42
CA SER A 111 -27.35 -26.22 -19.41
C SER A 111 -26.81 -27.55 -19.98
N GLN A 112 -27.11 -28.70 -19.36
CA GLN A 112 -26.59 -30.00 -19.82
C GLN A 112 -27.56 -30.79 -20.71
N ASN A 113 -28.86 -30.44 -20.74
CA ASN A 113 -29.85 -31.18 -21.52
C ASN A 113 -30.09 -30.65 -22.95
N GLY A 114 -29.33 -29.64 -23.41
CA GLY A 114 -29.47 -29.09 -24.78
C GLY A 114 -28.62 -29.76 -25.86
N ALA A 115 -27.76 -30.73 -25.53
CA ALA A 115 -26.74 -31.26 -26.44
C ALA A 115 -26.95 -32.72 -26.89
N ALA A 116 -28.13 -33.32 -26.67
CA ALA A 116 -28.41 -34.69 -27.07
C ALA A 116 -29.80 -34.79 -27.74
N GLY A 117 -29.87 -34.48 -29.02
CA GLY A 117 -31.14 -34.52 -29.75
C GLY A 117 -31.03 -34.34 -31.26
N SER A 118 -30.01 -34.90 -31.93
CA SER A 118 -30.05 -35.03 -33.39
C SER A 118 -29.35 -36.31 -33.84
N SER A 119 -30.05 -37.43 -33.75
CA SER A 119 -29.69 -38.63 -34.50
C SER A 119 -30.93 -39.42 -34.90
N THR A 120 -31.16 -39.44 -36.22
CA THR A 120 -31.58 -40.63 -36.99
C THR A 120 -33.07 -40.97 -37.07
N GLY A 121 -33.66 -40.64 -38.22
CA GLY A 121 -34.88 -41.25 -38.75
C GLY A 121 -34.85 -41.24 -40.28
N GLN A 122 -34.33 -42.30 -40.88
CA GLN A 122 -34.47 -42.61 -42.31
C GLN A 122 -35.95 -42.77 -42.69
N VAL A 123 -36.38 -42.22 -43.84
CA VAL A 123 -37.40 -42.87 -44.67
C VAL A 123 -36.98 -42.80 -46.14
N GLN A 124 -37.11 -43.97 -46.76
CA GLN A 124 -36.71 -44.44 -48.07
C GLN A 124 -37.95 -44.45 -48.99
N THR A 125 -37.88 -43.89 -50.19
CA THR A 125 -38.65 -44.21 -51.44
C THR A 125 -38.17 -43.21 -52.50
N GLY A 126 -37.78 -43.52 -53.73
CA GLY A 126 -38.26 -44.51 -54.70
C GLY A 126 -38.53 -43.77 -56.02
N SER A 127 -37.98 -44.28 -57.12
CA SER A 127 -37.83 -43.71 -58.47
C SER A 127 -39.07 -43.12 -59.16
N VAL A 128 -38.86 -42.13 -60.06
CA VAL A 128 -39.08 -42.19 -61.53
C VAL A 128 -38.12 -41.21 -62.20
#